data_AF-A0A0P6Y128-F1
#
_entry.id   AF-A0A0P6Y128-F1
#
_cell.length_a   1.000
_cell.length_b   1.000
_cell.length_c   1.000
_cell.angle_alpha   90.00
_cell.angle_beta   90.00
_cell.angle_gamma   90.00
#
_symmetry.space_group_name_H-M   'P 1'
#
loop_
_entity.id
_entity.type
_entity.pdbx_description
1 polymer ?
#
loop_
_entity_poly.entity_id
_entity_poly.type
_entity_poly.pdbx_seq_one_letter_code
_entity_poly.pdbx_strand_id
1 'polypeptide(L)'
;MDSASYPTPDLAQSEIGLMMIDSVAVTVKESMPPQVMVEINGMLNDGCTAFHEAKQSVEGNTIKIEVTTIRPKDAMCTQEISPFSTTIQVDAQLQPGEYTILVNDVAEALKL
;
A
#
# COMPACT_ATOMS: atom_id res chain seq x y z
N MET A 1 7.27 -28.97 23.14
CA MET A 1 7.03 -27.53 23.47
C MET A 1 7.44 -26.80 22.22
N ASP A 2 6.58 -26.94 21.22
CA ASP A 2 6.95 -26.82 19.83
C ASP A 2 6.90 -25.37 19.38
N SER A 3 8.02 -24.97 18.79
CA SER A 3 8.23 -23.73 18.07
C SER A 3 7.05 -23.44 17.16
N ALA A 4 6.33 -22.35 17.43
CA ALA A 4 5.36 -21.81 16.49
C ALA A 4 6.09 -21.41 15.21
N SER A 5 6.11 -22.32 14.24
CA SER A 5 6.44 -22.00 12.86
C SER A 5 5.25 -21.19 12.35
N TYR A 6 5.36 -19.87 12.36
CA TYR A 6 4.44 -19.04 11.60
C TYR A 6 4.59 -19.48 10.14
N PRO A 7 3.58 -20.09 9.50
CA PRO A 7 3.69 -20.45 8.11
C PRO A 7 3.93 -19.16 7.33
N THR A 8 5.06 -19.09 6.62
CA THR A 8 5.23 -18.11 5.56
C THR A 8 4.04 -18.31 4.62
N PRO A 9 3.25 -17.28 4.29
CA PRO A 9 2.09 -17.45 3.42
C PRO A 9 2.52 -18.16 2.13
N ASP A 10 1.98 -19.36 1.89
CA ASP A 10 2.18 -20.02 0.62
C ASP A 10 1.41 -19.22 -0.44
N LEU A 11 2.16 -18.48 -1.27
CA LEU A 11 1.60 -17.67 -2.35
C LEU A 11 0.75 -18.53 -3.31
N ALA A 12 1.03 -19.83 -3.45
CA ALA A 12 0.22 -20.71 -4.29
C ALA A 12 -1.19 -20.96 -3.72
N GLN A 13 -1.34 -20.91 -2.39
CA GLN A 13 -2.60 -21.13 -1.67
C GLN A 13 -3.28 -19.83 -1.25
N SER A 14 -2.78 -18.70 -1.72
CA SER A 14 -3.32 -17.38 -1.41
C SER A 14 -3.91 -16.71 -2.64
N GLU A 15 -4.82 -15.78 -2.40
CA GLU A 15 -5.33 -14.83 -3.39
C GLU A 15 -4.72 -13.45 -3.11
N ILE A 16 -4.35 -12.77 -4.19
CA ILE A 16 -3.87 -11.38 -4.15
C ILE A 16 -5.01 -10.50 -4.67
N GLY A 17 -5.36 -9.48 -3.91
CA GLY A 17 -6.39 -8.50 -4.28
C GLY A 17 -5.89 -7.08 -4.08
N LEU A 18 -6.58 -6.10 -4.67
CA LEU A 18 -6.32 -4.69 -4.37
C LEU A 18 -6.84 -4.38 -2.97
N MET A 19 -6.05 -3.61 -2.21
CA MET A 19 -6.50 -3.05 -0.94
C MET A 19 -7.54 -1.95 -1.17
N MET A 20 -8.58 -1.92 -0.34
CA MET A 20 -9.49 -0.77 -0.29
C MET A 20 -8.79 0.40 0.38
N ILE A 21 -8.65 1.51 -0.35
CA ILE A 21 -7.99 2.73 0.14
C ILE A 21 -9.06 3.74 0.53
N ASP A 22 -9.01 4.21 1.78
CA ASP A 22 -9.94 5.20 2.32
C ASP A 22 -9.43 6.63 2.08
N SER A 23 -8.13 6.85 2.27
CA SER A 23 -7.50 8.14 2.06
C SER A 23 -6.00 8.04 1.78
N VAL A 24 -5.51 9.06 1.09
CA VAL A 24 -4.10 9.24 0.76
C VAL A 24 -3.71 10.64 1.21
N ALA A 25 -2.61 10.76 1.94
CA ALA A 25 -2.02 12.04 2.30
C ALA A 25 -0.55 12.08 1.87
N VAL A 26 -0.14 13.21 1.29
CA VAL A 26 1.21 13.37 0.77
C VAL A 26 1.94 14.43 1.58
N THR A 27 3.16 14.10 2.02
CA THR A 27 4.05 15.02 2.74
C THR A 27 5.40 15.10 2.06
N VAL A 28 5.87 16.31 1.77
CA VAL A 28 7.22 16.55 1.25
C VAL A 28 8.13 16.93 2.42
N LYS A 29 9.23 16.20 2.61
CA LYS A 29 10.26 16.52 3.59
C LYS A 29 11.31 17.42 2.97
N GLU A 30 11.61 18.51 3.66
CA GLU A 30 12.69 19.44 3.34
C GLU A 30 14.05 18.75 3.50
N SER A 31 14.55 18.18 2.41
CA SER A 31 15.81 17.44 2.31
C SER A 31 16.43 17.65 0.92
N MET A 32 17.67 17.20 0.71
CA MET A 32 18.36 17.34 -0.57
C MET A 32 18.85 15.95 -1.06
N PRO A 33 18.17 15.30 -2.02
CA PRO A 33 16.93 15.74 -2.69
C PRO A 33 15.68 15.65 -1.79
N PRO A 34 14.57 16.37 -2.12
CA PRO A 34 13.31 16.28 -1.38
C PRO A 34 12.78 14.84 -1.33
N GLN A 35 12.29 14.42 -0.16
CA GLN A 35 11.67 13.11 0.01
C GLN A 35 10.15 13.26 0.05
N VAL A 36 9.44 12.53 -0.79
CA VAL A 36 7.97 12.49 -0.78
C VAL A 36 7.52 11.26 -0.01
N MET A 37 6.75 11.48 1.05
CA MET A 37 6.10 10.44 1.84
C MET A 37 4.61 10.39 1.48
N VAL A 38 4.09 9.19 1.29
CA VAL A 38 2.68 8.93 1.03
C VAL A 38 2.14 8.09 2.18
N GLU A 39 1.27 8.69 2.98
CA GLU A 39 0.48 8.01 4.00
C GLU A 39 -0.78 7.46 3.34
N ILE A 40 -1.01 6.16 3.52
CA ILE A 40 -2.08 5.40 2.91
C ILE A 40 -2.90 4.79 4.03
N ASN A 41 -4.16 5.18 4.10
CA ASN A 41 -5.12 4.62 5.05
C ASN A 41 -6.17 3.81 4.27
N GLY A 42 -6.51 2.64 4.79
CA GLY A 42 -7.46 1.73 4.16
C GLY A 42 -7.98 0.69 5.15
N MET A 43 -8.54 -0.40 4.62
CA MET A 43 -9.15 -1.46 5.44
C MET A 43 -8.71 -2.87 5.00
N LEU A 44 -8.63 -3.76 5.98
CA LEU A 44 -8.54 -5.21 5.80
C LEU A 44 -9.94 -5.80 6.04
N ASN A 45 -10.41 -6.63 5.10
CA ASN A 45 -11.84 -7.00 5.02
C ASN A 45 -12.23 -8.21 5.88
N ASP A 46 -11.25 -8.95 6.42
CA ASP A 46 -11.46 -10.07 7.34
C ASP A 46 -10.19 -10.35 8.16
N GLY A 47 -10.29 -11.25 9.14
CA GLY A 47 -9.17 -11.58 10.04
C GLY A 47 -8.00 -12.36 9.43
N CYS A 48 -8.05 -12.71 8.14
CA CYS A 48 -6.94 -13.37 7.44
C CYS A 48 -6.28 -12.50 6.38
N THR A 49 -6.98 -11.48 5.91
CA THR A 49 -6.48 -10.54 4.91
C THR A 49 -5.34 -9.75 5.53
N ALA A 50 -4.17 -9.80 4.91
CA ALA A 50 -2.99 -9.04 5.33
C ALA A 50 -2.51 -8.13 4.21
N PHE A 51 -1.76 -7.10 4.57
CA PHE A 51 -0.98 -6.33 3.59
C PHE A 51 0.03 -7.25 2.88
N HIS A 52 0.10 -7.15 1.56
CA HIS A 52 1.05 -7.91 0.75
C HIS A 52 2.21 -7.03 0.30
N GLU A 53 1.94 -6.03 -0.54
CA GLU A 53 2.96 -5.13 -1.08
C GLU A 53 2.37 -3.81 -1.54
N ALA A 54 3.24 -2.81 -1.71
CA ALA A 54 2.96 -1.54 -2.35
C ALA A 54 3.97 -1.33 -3.49
N LYS A 55 3.55 -1.58 -4.73
CA LYS A 55 4.41 -1.46 -5.92
C LYS A 55 4.29 -0.08 -6.54
N GLN A 56 5.43 0.54 -6.82
CA GLN A 56 5.48 1.88 -7.40
C GLN A 56 5.82 1.83 -8.89
N SER A 57 5.20 2.73 -9.67
CA SER A 57 5.58 2.99 -11.06
C SER A 57 5.34 4.45 -11.40
N VAL A 58 6.07 4.97 -12.39
CA VAL A 58 5.96 6.37 -12.83
C VAL A 58 5.55 6.38 -14.30
N GLU A 59 4.43 7.04 -14.57
CA GLU A 59 3.87 7.23 -15.91
C GLU A 59 3.69 8.72 -16.17
N GLY A 60 4.70 9.35 -16.77
CA GLY A 60 4.72 10.81 -16.95
C GLY A 60 4.73 11.53 -15.60
N ASN A 61 3.68 12.31 -15.32
CA ASN A 61 3.51 13.03 -14.06
C ASN A 61 2.64 12.25 -13.03
N THR A 62 2.27 11.00 -13.34
CA THR A 62 1.51 10.16 -12.42
C THR A 62 2.43 9.14 -11.75
N ILE A 63 2.49 9.18 -10.43
CA ILE A 63 3.17 8.18 -9.60
C ILE A 63 2.10 7.21 -9.12
N LYS A 64 2.08 6.00 -9.68
CA LYS A 64 1.13 4.97 -9.30
C LYS A 64 1.70 4.12 -8.18
N ILE A 65 0.89 3.87 -7.17
CA ILE A 65 1.18 2.98 -6.05
C ILE A 65 0.08 1.93 -6.03
N GLU A 66 0.39 0.72 -6.48
CA GLU A 66 -0.52 -0.42 -6.40
C GLU A 66 -0.34 -1.11 -5.05
N VAL A 67 -1.35 -0.98 -4.19
CA VAL A 67 -1.37 -1.59 -2.86
C VAL A 67 -2.23 -2.83 -2.90
N THR A 68 -1.63 -3.98 -2.59
CA THR A 68 -2.32 -5.26 -2.59
C THR A 68 -2.39 -5.88 -1.21
N THR A 69 -3.40 -6.72 -1.03
CA THR A 69 -3.57 -7.61 0.10
C THR A 69 -3.35 -9.05 -0.33
N ILE A 70 -3.05 -9.91 0.65
CA ILE A 70 -2.96 -11.35 0.48
C ILE A 70 -3.89 -12.02 1.49
N ARG A 71 -4.60 -13.05 1.02
CA ARG A 71 -5.56 -13.82 1.83
C ARG A 71 -5.46 -15.31 1.48
N PRO A 72 -5.42 -16.24 2.45
CA PRO A 72 -5.47 -17.66 2.15
C PRO A 72 -6.85 -18.06 1.60
N LYS A 73 -6.89 -18.83 0.49
CA LYS A 73 -8.15 -19.17 -0.21
C LYS A 73 -9.11 -20.00 0.64
N ASP A 74 -8.58 -20.98 1.35
CA ASP A 74 -9.37 -22.00 2.08
C ASP A 74 -9.46 -21.72 3.58
N ALA A 75 -9.02 -20.54 4.05
CA ALA A 75 -9.11 -20.18 5.45
C ALA A 75 -10.53 -19.74 5.84
N MET A 76 -11.01 -20.26 6.96
CA MET A 76 -12.18 -19.73 7.65
C MET A 76 -11.77 -18.51 8.48
N CYS A 77 -12.13 -17.32 8.00
CA CYS A 77 -11.72 -16.04 8.59
C CYS A 77 -12.84 -15.39 9.38
N THR A 78 -12.50 -14.60 10.39
CA THR A 78 -13.47 -13.76 11.11
C THR A 78 -13.96 -12.64 10.21
N GLN A 79 -15.23 -12.25 10.30
CA GLN A 79 -15.78 -11.11 9.57
C GLN A 79 -15.44 -9.77 10.25
N GLU A 80 -14.17 -9.60 10.59
CA GLU A 80 -13.65 -8.41 11.24
C GLU A 80 -13.05 -7.48 10.19
N ILE A 81 -13.59 -6.26 10.11
CA ILE A 81 -12.99 -5.20 9.29
C ILE A 81 -12.05 -4.41 10.19
N SER A 82 -10.77 -4.37 9.85
CA SER A 82 -9.74 -3.68 10.62
C SER A 82 -9.14 -2.52 9.81
N PRO A 83 -8.94 -1.34 10.42
CA PRO A 83 -8.24 -0.25 9.76
C PRO A 83 -6.77 -0.61 9.52
N PHE A 84 -6.23 -0.12 8.42
CA PHE A 84 -4.83 -0.25 8.04
C PHE A 84 -4.24 1.12 7.73
N SER A 85 -3.00 1.33 8.15
CA SER A 85 -2.24 2.53 7.82
C SER A 85 -0.80 2.17 7.54
N THR A 86 -0.25 2.73 6.46
CA THR A 86 1.18 2.61 6.14
C THR A 86 1.68 3.91 5.53
N THR A 87 2.96 4.20 5.73
CA THR A 87 3.62 5.33 5.06
C THR A 87 4.75 4.79 4.20
N ILE A 88 4.72 5.11 2.91
CA ILE A 88 5.77 4.73 1.98
C ILE A 88 6.48 5.97 1.44
N GLN A 89 7.78 5.85 1.15
CA GLN A 89 8.53 6.88 0.46
C GLN A 89 8.40 6.65 -1.05
N VAL A 90 8.18 7.70 -1.83
CA VAL A 90 8.23 7.61 -3.29
C VAL A 90 9.65 7.26 -3.73
N ASP A 91 9.80 6.15 -4.45
CA ASP A 91 11.09 5.66 -4.94
C ASP A 91 11.36 6.17 -6.37
N ALA A 92 11.35 7.49 -6.50
CA ALA A 92 11.65 8.17 -7.76
C ALA A 92 12.29 9.53 -7.49
N GLN A 93 13.23 9.93 -8.35
CA GLN A 93 13.75 11.30 -8.35
C GLN A 93 12.79 12.21 -9.10
N LEU A 94 12.12 13.10 -8.37
CA LEU A 94 11.13 14.01 -8.93
C LEU A 94 11.76 15.39 -9.16
N GLN A 95 11.48 15.98 -10.32
CA GLN A 95 11.82 17.36 -10.62
C GLN A 95 10.72 18.30 -10.10
N PRO A 96 11.01 19.58 -9.83
CA PRO A 96 9.98 20.56 -9.49
C PRO A 96 8.85 20.56 -10.54
N GLY A 97 7.61 20.57 -10.08
CA GLY A 97 6.45 20.39 -10.96
C GLY A 97 5.20 19.87 -10.25
N GLU A 98 4.19 19.57 -11.07
CA GLU A 98 2.89 19.08 -10.61
C GLU A 98 2.73 17.60 -10.99
N TYR A 99 2.40 16.79 -9.99
CA TYR A 99 2.25 15.34 -10.07
C TYR A 99 0.91 14.90 -9.50
N THR A 100 0.52 13.68 -9.85
CA THR A 100 -0.59 12.97 -9.22
C THR A 100 -0.05 11.71 -8.57
N ILE A 101 -0.27 11.55 -7.27
CA ILE A 101 -0.09 10.27 -6.59
C ILE A 101 -1.39 9.49 -6.75
N LEU A 102 -1.35 8.37 -7.47
CA LEU A 102 -2.51 7.49 -7.65
C LEU A 102 -2.27 6.21 -6.85
N VAL A 103 -2.95 6.06 -5.72
CA VAL A 103 -2.90 4.85 -4.90
C VAL A 103 -4.15 4.03 -5.18
N ASN A 104 -4.01 2.92 -5.89
CA ASN A 104 -5.12 2.17 -6.46
C ASN A 104 -6.08 3.11 -7.24
N ASP A 105 -7.28 3.36 -6.70
CA ASP A 105 -8.32 4.22 -7.28
C ASP A 105 -8.42 5.61 -6.63
N VAL A 106 -7.58 5.91 -5.63
CA VAL A 106 -7.55 7.20 -4.91
C VAL A 106 -6.41 8.07 -5.43
N ALA A 107 -6.74 9.27 -5.91
CA ALA A 107 -5.78 10.24 -6.44
C ALA A 107 -5.58 11.42 -5.49
N GLU A 108 -4.33 11.80 -5.27
CA GLU A 108 -3.93 12.98 -4.50
C GLU A 108 -2.95 13.84 -5.31
N ALA A 109 -3.15 15.16 -5.29
CA ALA A 109 -2.30 16.10 -6.01
C ALA A 109 -1.01 16.37 -5.24
N LEU A 110 0.12 16.39 -5.93
CA LEU A 110 1.41 16.76 -5.37
C LEU A 110 2.03 17.92 -6.16
N LYS A 111 2.52 18.93 -5.44
CA LYS A 111 3.32 20.01 -6.00
C LYS A 111 4.69 20.03 -5.33
N LEU A 112 5.73 19.95 -6.16
CA LEU A 112 7.14 20.01 -5.76
C LEU A 112 7.80 21.31 -6.21
#